data_AF-A0AAW2H9D7-F1
#
_entry.id   AF-A0AAW2H9D7-F1
#
_cell.length_a   1.000
_cell.length_b   1.000
_cell.length_c   1.000
_cell.angle_alpha   90.00
_cell.angle_beta   90.00
_cell.angle_gamma   90.00
#
_symmetry.space_group_name_H-M   'P 1'
#
loop_
_entity.id
_entity.type
_entity.pdbx_description
1 polymer ?
#
loop_
_entity_poly.entity_id
_entity_poly.type
_entity_poly.pdbx_seq_one_letter_code
_entity_poly.pdbx_strand_id
1 'polypeptide(L)' 'MILDSKQITYEAIDITEPGKEKDKEFMQQYGKVRESLGKYPLPPQIFNDENFCGVSI' A
#
# COMPACT_ATOMS: atom_id res chain seq x y z
N MET A 1 9.82 -6.93 -4.68
CA MET A 1 8.91 -7.25 -3.55
C MET A 1 8.94 -8.75 -3.24
N ILE A 2 8.51 -9.18 -2.04
CA ILE A 2 8.36 -10.61 -1.70
C ILE A 2 7.43 -11.36 -2.69
N LEU A 3 6.48 -10.65 -3.29
CA LEU A 3 5.54 -11.16 -4.28
C LEU A 3 6.24 -11.68 -5.55
N ASP A 4 7.33 -11.04 -5.99
CA ASP A 4 8.11 -11.50 -7.16
C ASP A 4 8.69 -12.89 -6.92
N SER A 5 9.22 -13.13 -5.71
CA SER A 5 9.79 -14.44 -5.33
C SER A 5 8.75 -15.55 -5.28
N LYS A 6 7.49 -15.18 -5.03
CA LYS A 6 6.34 -16.08 -4.99
C LYS A 6 5.62 -16.20 -6.32
N GLN A 7 6.09 -15.49 -7.35
CA GLN A 7 5.45 -15.43 -8.67
C GLN A 7 3.96 -15.02 -8.58
N ILE A 8 3.63 -14.15 -7.63
CA ILE A 8 2.29 -13.57 -7.50
C ILE A 8 2.25 -12.33 -8.37
N THR A 9 1.30 -12.25 -9.29
CA THR A 9 1.06 -11.05 -10.10
C THR A 9 0.49 -9.93 -9.23
N TYR A 10 1.02 -8.71 -9.39
CA TYR A 10 0.54 -7.52 -8.68
C TYR A 10 0.73 -6.27 -9.54
N GLU A 11 0.02 -5.20 -9.19
CA GLU A 11 0.27 -3.85 -9.69
C GLU A 11 1.02 -3.05 -8.63
N ALA A 12 2.13 -2.42 -9.01
CA ALA A 12 2.82 -1.46 -8.16
C ALA A 12 2.29 -0.06 -8.44
N ILE A 13 1.65 0.55 -7.44
CA ILE A 13 1.10 1.91 -7.56
C ILE A 13 2.02 2.88 -6.81
N ASP A 14 2.63 3.81 -7.52
CA ASP A 14 3.33 4.94 -6.91
C ASP A 14 2.35 6.09 -6.64
N ILE A 15 1.91 6.18 -5.39
CA ILE A 15 0.96 7.20 -4.91
C ILE A 15 1.53 8.64 -4.92
N THR A 16 2.80 8.82 -5.28
CA THR A 16 3.43 10.14 -5.40
C THR A 16 3.31 10.72 -6.81
N GLU A 17 2.92 9.91 -7.80
CA GLU A 17 2.72 10.37 -9.17
C GLU A 17 1.46 11.25 -9.30
N PRO A 18 1.47 12.27 -10.20
CA PRO A 18 0.29 13.06 -10.51
C PRO A 18 -0.87 12.18 -11.03
N GLY A 19 -2.08 12.40 -10.52
CA GLY A 19 -3.25 11.60 -10.93
C GLY A 19 -3.49 10.35 -10.09
N LYS A 20 -2.64 10.08 -9.09
CA LYS A 20 -2.77 8.97 -8.12
C LYS A 20 -3.33 9.41 -6.77
N GLU A 21 -4.03 10.56 -6.72
CA GLU A 21 -4.58 11.11 -5.48
C GLU A 21 -5.62 10.18 -4.86
N LYS A 22 -6.44 9.51 -5.67
CA LYS A 22 -7.43 8.53 -5.18
C LYS A 22 -6.77 7.30 -4.56
N ASP A 23 -5.69 6.81 -5.14
CA ASP A 23 -4.94 5.67 -4.60
C ASP A 23 -4.25 6.04 -3.30
N LYS A 24 -3.74 7.28 -3.20
CA LYS A 24 -3.21 7.85 -1.96
C LYS A 24 -4.28 7.93 -0.87
N GLU A 25 -5.46 8.48 -1.18
CA GLU A 25 -6.60 8.57 -0.26
C GLU A 25 -7.05 7.18 0.19
N PHE A 26 -7.18 6.23 -0.73
CA PHE A 26 -7.52 4.84 -0.45
C PHE A 26 -6.52 4.21 0.52
N MET A 27 -5.21 4.30 0.22
CA MET A 27 -4.16 3.78 1.10
C MET A 27 -4.21 4.43 2.48
N GLN A 28 -4.46 5.74 2.57
CA GLN A 28 -4.52 6.45 3.84
C GLN A 28 -5.74 6.05 4.69
N GLN A 29 -6.86 5.75 4.05
CA GLN A 29 -8.11 5.36 4.72
C GLN A 29 -8.11 3.89 5.17
N TYR A 30 -7.57 2.98 4.36
CA TYR A 30 -7.69 1.53 4.57
C TYR A 30 -6.36 0.84 4.93
N GLY A 31 -5.24 1.54 4.81
CA GLY A 31 -3.92 1.00 5.19
C GLY A 31 -3.71 0.97 6.69
N LYS A 32 -2.66 0.25 7.12
CA LYS A 32 -2.30 0.16 8.54
C LYS A 32 -1.23 1.19 8.90
N VAL A 33 -1.57 2.07 9.83
CA VAL A 33 -0.62 3.01 10.46
C VAL A 33 0.34 2.22 11.34
N ARG A 34 1.63 2.47 11.20
CA ARG A 34 2.61 2.07 12.21
C ARG A 34 2.64 3.17 13.27
N GLU A 35 2.12 2.87 14.46
CA GLU A 35 1.90 3.85 15.54
C GLU A 35 3.15 4.69 15.89
N SER A 36 4.34 4.13 15.67
CA SER A 36 5.62 4.80 15.90
C SER A 36 6.04 5.80 14.80
N LEU A 37 5.36 5.86 13.66
CA LEU A 37 5.84 6.56 12.45
C LEU A 37 4.91 7.68 11.94
N GLY A 38 3.78 7.95 12.60
CA GLY A 38 2.94 9.11 12.31
C GLY A 38 1.44 8.81 12.25
N LYS A 39 0.66 9.73 11.67
CA LYS A 39 -0.80 9.64 11.57
C LYS A 39 -1.31 8.84 10.38
N TYR A 40 -0.49 8.67 9.35
CA TYR A 40 -0.90 8.03 8.09
C TYR A 40 -0.12 6.73 7.83
N PRO A 41 -0.74 5.74 7.18
CA PRO A 41 -0.04 4.57 6.66
C PRO A 41 1.11 5.00 5.73
N LEU A 42 2.25 4.35 5.86
CA LEU A 42 3.41 4.58 4.99
C LEU A 42 3.55 3.40 4.01
N PRO A 43 3.86 3.63 2.73
CA PRO A 43 4.19 2.56 1.81
C PRO A 43 5.37 1.71 2.32
N PRO A 44 5.43 0.41 1.96
CA PRO A 44 4.47 -0.32 1.13
C PRO A 44 3.25 -0.83 1.92
N GLN A 45 2.06 -0.68 1.33
CA GLN A 45 0.79 -1.21 1.83
C GLN A 45 0.21 -2.15 0.75
N ILE A 46 0.01 -3.42 1.10
CA ILE A 46 -0.41 -4.46 0.16
C ILE A 46 -1.92 -4.69 0.33
N PHE A 47 -2.64 -4.60 -0.77
CA PHE A 47 -4.07 -4.88 -0.84
C PHE A 47 -4.33 -5.97 -1.89
N ASN A 48 -5.36 -6.77 -1.65
CA ASN A 48 -5.98 -7.62 -2.65
C ASN A 48 -7.38 -7.06 -2.91
N ASP A 49 -7.51 -6.30 -3.99
CA ASP A 49 -8.63 -5.38 -4.23
C ASP A 49 -8.83 -4.44 -3.04
N GLU A 50 -9.96 -4.52 -2.35
CA GLU A 50 -10.28 -3.69 -1.18
C GLU A 50 -9.77 -4.29 0.15
N ASN A 51 -9.24 -5.52 0.13
CA ASN A 51 -8.84 -6.23 1.33
C ASN A 51 -7.38 -5.96 1.69
N PHE A 52 -7.14 -5.32 2.84
CA PHE A 52 -5.80 -5.10 3.34
C PHE A 52 -5.11 -6.41 3.73
N CYS A 53 -3.95 -6.69 3.12
CA CYS A 53 -3.18 -7.92 3.32
C CYS A 53 -1.96 -7.72 4.23
N GLY A 54 -1.47 -6.50 4.37
CA GLY A 54 -0.35 -6.19 5.25
C GLY A 54 0.61 -5.15 4.68
N VAL A 55 1.76 -5.03 5.35
CA VAL A 55 2.87 -4.19 4.91
C VAL A 55 4.04 -5.10 4.52
N SER A 56 4.74 -4.79 3.44
CA SER A 56 6.04 -5.42 3.22
C SER A 56 7.04 -4.80 4.21
N ILE A 57 7.76 -5.65 4.93
CA ILE A 57 8.94 -5.29 5.72
C ILE A 57 10.20 -5.50 4.90
#